data_AF-J9FH75-F1
#
_entry.id   AF-J9FH75-F1
#
_cell.length_a   1.000
_cell.length_b   1.000
_cell.length_c   1.000
_cell.angle_alpha   90.00
_cell.angle_beta   90.00
_cell.angle_gamma   90.00
#
_symmetry.space_group_name_H-M   'P 1'
#
loop_
_entity.id
_entity.type
_entity.pdbx_description
1 polymer ?
#
loop_
_entity_poly.entity_id
_entity_poly.type
_entity_poly.pdbx_seq_one_letter_code
_entity_poly.pdbx_strand_id
1 'polypeptide(L)'
;MGEQLEDVLEQLISTGTATHSIKGKKLETGVRTLPDFMKDATDRNRTSPFAFTGNKFEFRMVGSRDSISECNVVLNTIAAEAFKEASDRLEAAEDFDLAVHDLIKE
;
A
#
# COMPACT_ATOMS: atom_id res chain seq x y z
N MET A 1 -6.12 2.92 2.55
CA MET A 1 -5.39 1.81 1.90
C MET A 1 -5.86 1.63 0.46
N GLY A 2 -7.16 1.80 0.20
CA GLY A 2 -7.73 1.77 -1.16
C GLY A 2 -8.06 0.35 -1.60
N GLU A 3 -9.15 0.20 -2.38
CA GLU A 3 -9.73 -1.11 -2.76
C GLU A 3 -8.70 -2.05 -3.41
N GLN A 4 -7.78 -1.52 -4.22
CA GLN A 4 -6.78 -2.34 -4.91
C GLN A 4 -5.78 -2.98 -3.95
N LEU A 5 -5.27 -2.24 -2.96
CA LEU A 5 -4.28 -2.76 -2.02
C LEU A 5 -4.94 -3.70 -0.99
N GLU A 6 -6.17 -3.38 -0.61
CA GLU A 6 -6.99 -4.21 0.28
C GLU A 6 -7.26 -5.59 -0.34
N ASP A 7 -7.66 -5.65 -1.61
CA ASP A 7 -7.83 -6.90 -2.36
C ASP A 7 -6.57 -7.77 -2.39
N VAL A 8 -5.41 -7.17 -2.63
CA VAL A 8 -4.12 -7.89 -2.64
C VAL A 8 -3.78 -8.43 -1.25
N LEU A 9 -4.01 -7.64 -0.19
CA LEU A 9 -3.72 -8.05 1.19
C LEU A 9 -4.65 -9.19 1.63
N GLU A 10 -5.95 -9.10 1.31
CA GLU A 10 -6.92 -10.14 1.62
C GLU A 10 -6.58 -11.47 0.93
N GLN A 11 -6.14 -11.43 -0.34
CA GLN A 11 -5.65 -12.61 -1.05
C GLN A 11 -4.43 -13.25 -0.36
N LEU A 12 -3.46 -12.44 0.07
CA LEU A 12 -2.27 -12.92 0.77
C LEU A 12 -2.61 -13.57 2.11
N ILE A 13 -3.46 -12.92 2.92
CA ILE A 13 -3.85 -13.45 4.23
C ILE A 13 -4.64 -14.76 4.08
N SER A 14 -5.60 -14.80 3.16
CA SER A 14 -6.51 -15.94 2.99
C SER A 14 -5.88 -17.13 2.27
N THR A 15 -5.09 -16.89 1.22
CA THR A 15 -4.58 -17.96 0.35
C THR A 15 -3.06 -18.15 0.40
N GLY A 16 -2.33 -17.23 1.02
CA GLY A 16 -0.86 -17.20 0.98
C GLY A 16 -0.27 -16.67 -0.32
N THR A 17 -1.10 -16.32 -1.32
CA THR A 17 -0.64 -15.82 -2.63
C THR A 17 -1.52 -14.70 -3.17
N ALA A 18 -0.92 -13.63 -3.71
CA ALA A 18 -1.65 -12.63 -4.49
C ALA A 18 -1.68 -13.05 -5.97
N THR A 19 -2.87 -13.33 -6.50
CA THR A 19 -3.03 -13.81 -7.89
C THR A 19 -3.52 -12.72 -8.83
N HIS A 20 -4.12 -11.66 -8.29
CA HIS A 20 -4.60 -10.53 -9.07
C HIS A 20 -4.59 -9.24 -8.24
N SER A 21 -4.75 -8.11 -8.92
CA SER A 21 -4.99 -6.79 -8.31
C SER A 21 -6.07 -6.07 -9.11
N ILE A 22 -6.97 -5.34 -8.45
CA ILE A 22 -7.98 -4.52 -9.11
C ILE A 22 -7.31 -3.52 -10.08
N LYS A 23 -7.65 -3.63 -11.36
CA LYS A 23 -7.23 -2.67 -12.40
C LYS A 23 -8.33 -1.62 -12.62
N GLY A 24 -7.93 -0.41 -12.99
CA GLY A 24 -8.86 0.64 -13.37
C GLY A 24 -9.82 0.18 -14.48
N LYS A 25 -11.11 0.46 -14.33
CA LYS A 25 -12.16 0.09 -15.30
C LYS A 25 -12.55 1.30 -16.14
N LYS A 26 -12.94 1.08 -17.40
CA LYS A 26 -13.53 2.13 -18.24
C LYS A 26 -14.83 2.62 -17.59
N LEU A 27 -14.98 3.91 -17.37
CA LEU A 27 -16.24 4.52 -16.96
C LEU A 27 -17.12 4.69 -18.19
N GLU A 28 -18.13 3.83 -18.35
CA GLU A 28 -19.18 4.05 -19.34
C GLU A 28 -20.14 5.12 -18.83
N THR A 29 -19.93 6.36 -19.27
CA THR A 29 -20.70 7.53 -18.81
C THR A 29 -22.11 7.62 -19.43
N GLY A 30 -22.45 6.75 -20.38
CA GLY A 30 -23.75 6.74 -21.07
C GLY A 30 -23.98 7.94 -22.00
N VAL A 31 -22.99 8.83 -22.18
CA VAL A 31 -23.11 10.07 -22.95
C VAL A 31 -22.10 10.04 -24.10
N ARG A 32 -22.60 10.11 -25.35
CA ARG A 32 -21.80 9.96 -26.59
C ARG A 32 -20.73 11.05 -26.80
N THR A 33 -20.80 12.16 -26.07
CA THR A 33 -19.94 13.35 -26.25
C THR A 33 -18.78 13.47 -25.26
N LEU A 34 -18.68 12.59 -24.26
CA LEU A 34 -17.57 12.62 -23.30
C LEU A 34 -16.52 11.56 -23.65
N PRO A 35 -15.22 11.89 -23.64
CA PRO A 35 -14.17 10.89 -23.79
C PRO A 35 -14.25 9.87 -22.65
N ASP A 36 -13.94 8.61 -22.96
CA ASP A 36 -13.93 7.54 -21.97
C ASP A 36 -12.90 7.85 -20.87
N PHE A 37 -13.35 7.93 -19.62
CA PHE A 37 -12.47 8.12 -18.48
C PHE A 37 -12.05 6.75 -17.91
N MET A 38 -10.77 6.59 -17.62
CA MET A 38 -10.29 5.44 -16.84
C MET A 38 -10.63 5.70 -15.37
N LYS A 39 -11.45 4.84 -14.75
CA LYS A 39 -11.66 4.87 -13.31
C LYS A 39 -10.36 4.45 -12.65
N ASP A 40 -9.67 5.39 -12.03
CA ASP A 40 -8.47 5.12 -11.25
C ASP A 40 -8.82 4.21 -10.06
N ALA A 41 -7.99 3.18 -9.83
CA ALA A 41 -8.15 2.22 -8.75
C ALA A 41 -7.43 2.67 -7.46
N THR A 42 -6.81 3.86 -7.47
CA THR A 42 -6.07 4.40 -6.34
C THR A 42 -6.97 4.92 -5.21
N ASP A 43 -6.39 5.01 -4.00
CA ASP A 43 -7.08 5.55 -2.83
C ASP A 43 -7.52 7.02 -3.07
N ARG A 44 -8.82 7.21 -3.27
CA ARG A 44 -9.43 8.53 -3.54
C ARG A 44 -9.66 9.36 -2.29
N ASN A 45 -9.37 8.84 -1.10
CA ASN A 45 -9.59 9.57 0.13
C ASN A 45 -8.55 10.70 0.28
N ARG A 46 -8.97 11.95 0.03
CA ARG A 46 -8.12 13.14 0.10
C ARG A 46 -7.91 13.68 1.52
N THR A 47 -8.59 13.14 2.53
CA THR A 47 -8.40 13.54 3.94
C THR A 47 -7.51 12.59 4.72
N SER A 48 -7.14 11.43 4.16
CA SER A 48 -6.21 10.52 4.81
C SER A 48 -4.81 11.15 4.91
N PRO A 49 -4.14 11.08 6.08
CA PRO A 49 -2.74 11.48 6.22
C PRO A 49 -1.79 10.64 5.38
N PHE A 50 -2.19 9.41 5.04
CA PHE A 50 -1.37 8.43 4.34
C PHE A 50 -2.21 7.73 3.27
N ALA A 51 -1.81 7.81 2.02
CA ALA A 51 -2.58 7.25 0.90
C ALA A 51 -1.70 6.38 0.01
N PHE A 52 -2.22 5.24 -0.44
CA PHE A 52 -1.58 4.43 -1.47
C PHE A 52 -2.12 4.82 -2.84
N THR A 53 -1.26 5.38 -3.69
CA THR A 53 -1.64 5.87 -5.03
C THR A 53 -0.53 5.57 -6.03
N GLY A 54 -0.87 5.07 -7.22
CA GLY A 54 0.09 4.92 -8.32
C GLY A 54 1.36 4.14 -7.93
N ASN A 55 1.19 3.03 -7.21
CA ASN A 55 2.27 2.18 -6.70
C ASN A 55 3.28 2.88 -5.76
N LYS A 56 2.81 3.83 -4.96
CA LYS A 56 3.59 4.49 -3.92
C LYS A 56 2.69 4.91 -2.76
N PHE A 57 3.31 5.17 -1.61
CA PHE A 57 2.65 5.85 -0.51
C PHE A 57 2.89 7.36 -0.57
N GLU A 58 1.84 8.12 -0.25
CA GLU A 58 1.86 9.58 -0.14
C GLU A 58 1.53 9.99 1.29
N PHE A 59 2.49 10.62 1.97
CA PHE A 59 2.26 11.27 3.25
C PHE A 59 1.78 12.71 3.01
N ARG A 60 0.59 13.05 3.52
CA ARG A 60 -0.15 14.27 3.15
C ARG A 60 -0.22 15.33 4.24
N MET A 61 0.39 15.10 5.40
CA MET A 61 0.27 15.99 6.56
C MET A 61 1.38 17.04 6.68
N VAL A 62 2.38 17.04 5.80
CA VAL A 62 3.46 18.04 5.84
C VAL A 62 2.92 19.40 5.41
N GLY A 63 3.06 20.41 6.27
CA GLY A 63 2.66 21.78 5.95
C GLY A 63 3.57 22.39 4.88
N SER A 64 3.03 23.29 4.05
CA SER A 64 3.78 23.91 2.94
C SER A 64 4.96 24.79 3.38
N ARG A 65 5.00 25.17 4.66
CA ARG A 65 6.05 25.98 5.28
C ARG A 65 7.07 25.16 6.07
N ASP A 66 6.79 23.86 6.26
CA ASP A 66 7.59 22.97 7.08
C ASP A 66 8.70 22.32 6.25
N SER A 67 9.76 21.89 6.93
CA SER A 67 10.82 21.10 6.29
C SER A 67 10.35 19.66 6.10
N ILE A 68 10.48 19.14 4.88
CA ILE A 68 10.23 17.72 4.59
C ILE A 68 11.21 16.77 5.30
N SER A 69 12.34 17.31 5.78
CA SER A 69 13.44 16.50 6.31
C SER A 69 13.04 15.77 7.60
N GLU A 70 12.36 16.46 8.51
CA GLU A 70 11.97 15.88 9.81
C GLU A 70 10.99 14.72 9.63
N CYS A 71 9.94 14.91 8.82
CA CYS A 71 8.99 13.86 8.51
C CYS A 71 9.67 12.67 7.82
N ASN A 72 10.60 12.92 6.89
CA ASN A 72 11.33 11.84 6.22
C ASN A 72 12.23 11.07 7.19
N VAL A 73 12.92 11.75 8.11
CA VAL A 73 13.74 11.08 9.14
C VAL A 73 12.86 10.16 9.97
N VAL A 74 11.73 10.63 10.47
CA VAL A 74 10.81 9.84 11.29
C VAL A 74 10.24 8.65 10.50
N LEU A 75 9.70 8.89 9.29
CA LEU A 75 9.11 7.83 8.47
C LEU A 75 10.13 6.74 8.09
N ASN A 76 11.34 7.13 7.69
CA ASN A 76 12.38 6.18 7.35
C ASN A 76 12.89 5.41 8.58
N THR A 77 12.93 6.05 9.75
CA THR A 77 13.32 5.39 11.00
C THR A 77 12.30 4.33 11.39
N ILE A 78 10.99 4.64 11.34
CA ILE A 78 9.92 3.68 11.62
C ILE A 78 9.96 2.51 10.64
N ALA A 79 10.14 2.79 9.34
CA ALA A 79 10.25 1.74 8.34
C ALA A 79 11.48 0.84 8.57
N ALA A 80 12.63 1.44 8.90
CA ALA A 80 13.85 0.70 9.20
C ALA A 80 13.70 -0.18 10.45
N GLU A 81 13.01 0.31 11.49
CA GLU A 81 12.71 -0.46 12.70
C GLU A 81 11.83 -1.67 12.38
N ALA A 82 10.72 -1.47 11.66
CA ALA A 82 9.84 -2.58 11.25
C ALA A 82 10.56 -3.62 10.38
N PHE A 83 11.43 -3.19 9.45
CA PHE A 83 12.24 -4.12 8.67
C PHE A 83 13.26 -4.87 9.51
N LYS A 84 13.86 -4.20 10.50
CA LYS A 84 14.80 -4.84 11.42
C LYS A 84 14.09 -5.92 12.23
N GLU A 85 12.94 -5.62 12.84
CA GLU A 85 12.17 -6.59 13.63
C GLU A 85 11.77 -7.81 12.79
N ALA A 86 11.28 -7.58 11.57
CA ALA A 86 10.99 -8.65 10.62
C ALA A 86 12.24 -9.47 10.29
N SER A 87 13.37 -8.82 9.99
CA SER A 87 14.62 -9.49 9.63
C SER A 87 15.17 -10.32 10.80
N ASP A 88 15.23 -9.75 12.01
CA ASP A 88 15.71 -10.42 13.22
C ASP A 88 14.89 -11.71 13.47
N ARG A 89 13.57 -11.67 13.27
CA ARG A 89 12.70 -12.84 13.40
C ARG A 89 12.95 -13.88 12.32
N LEU A 90 13.08 -13.47 11.06
CA LEU A 90 13.26 -14.38 9.93
C LEU A 90 14.63 -15.04 9.94
N GLU A 91 15.69 -14.33 10.35
CA GLU A 91 17.04 -14.87 10.48
C GLU A 91 17.16 -15.92 11.59
N ALA A 92 16.32 -15.82 12.64
CA ALA A 92 16.27 -16.77 13.73
C ALA A 92 15.39 -18.01 13.45
N ALA A 93 14.66 -18.03 12.34
CA ALA A 93 13.73 -19.10 12.01
C ALA A 93 14.44 -20.36 11.49
N GLU A 94 14.00 -21.54 11.93
CA GLU A 94 14.48 -22.82 11.39
C GLU A 94 13.99 -23.06 9.95
N ASP A 95 12.77 -22.61 9.66
CA ASP A 95 12.16 -22.63 8.32
C ASP A 95 11.78 -21.19 7.92
N PHE A 96 12.58 -20.60 7.03
CA PHE A 96 12.41 -19.24 6.57
C PHE A 96 11.09 -19.04 5.79
N ASP A 97 10.76 -19.96 4.89
CA ASP A 97 9.59 -19.81 4.01
C ASP A 97 8.29 -19.88 4.82
N LEU A 98 8.23 -20.78 5.81
CA LEU A 98 7.11 -20.86 6.74
C LEU A 98 7.02 -19.59 7.61
N ALA A 99 8.15 -19.11 8.13
CA ALA A 99 8.18 -17.90 8.97
C ALA A 99 7.76 -16.63 8.22
N VAL A 100 8.15 -16.49 6.94
CA VAL A 100 7.68 -15.39 6.07
C VAL A 100 6.17 -15.45 5.90
N HIS A 101 5.63 -16.63 5.62
CA HIS A 101 4.20 -16.81 5.42
C HIS A 101 3.40 -16.48 6.68
N ASP A 102 3.88 -16.90 7.86
CA ASP A 102 3.23 -16.59 9.14
C ASP A 102 3.33 -15.10 9.49
N LEU A 103 4.49 -14.48 9.25
CA LEU A 103 4.69 -13.05 9.49
C LEU A 103 3.76 -12.15 8.65
N ILE A 104 3.47 -12.53 7.40
CA ILE A 104 2.56 -11.78 6.52
C ILE A 104 1.09 -11.88 6.99
N LYS A 105 0.74 -12.89 7.79
CA LYS A 105 -0.64 -13.15 8.25
C LYS A 105 -0.98 -12.52 9.60
N GLU A 106 0.02 -12.09 10.35
CA GLU A 106 -0.16 -11.33 11.61
C GLU A 106 -0.72 -9.93 11.36
#